data_AF-A0A419HQ25-F1
#
_entry.id   AF-A0A419HQ25-F1
#
_cell.length_a   1.000
_cell.length_b   1.000
_cell.length_c   1.000
_cell.angle_alpha   90.00
_cell.angle_beta   90.00
_cell.angle_gamma   90.00
#
_symmetry.space_group_name_H-M   'P 1'
#
loop_
_entity.id
_entity.type
_entity.pdbx_description
1 polymer ?
#
loop_
_entity_poly.entity_id
_entity_poly.type
_entity_poly.pdbx_seq_one_letter_code
_entity_poly.pdbx_strand_id
1 'polypeptide(L)'
;MAKVDGNYWNGWKVKFSRSETEDIADASNAAGVAAAFIPDPILSKIVAAGLTLAGLGLRRAVRNGQRLRLDIKLHSMPTTWPPSMSWLHDRAGIKPSLY
;
A
#
# COMPACT_ATOMS: atom_id res chain seq x y z
N MET A 1 -0.82 7.94 16.53
CA MET A 1 0.50 7.52 16.00
C MET A 1 0.42 6.03 15.73
N ALA A 2 0.54 5.63 14.47
CA ALA A 2 0.42 4.23 14.06
C ALA A 2 1.49 3.37 14.76
N LYS A 3 1.06 2.24 15.32
CA LYS A 3 1.98 1.30 15.96
C LYS A 3 2.51 0.34 14.90
N VAL A 4 3.81 0.36 14.67
CA VAL A 4 4.50 -0.55 13.77
C VAL A 4 5.20 -1.62 14.60
N ASP A 5 4.73 -2.86 14.50
CA ASP A 5 5.35 -4.02 15.13
C ASP A 5 5.94 -4.91 14.03
N GLY A 6 7.23 -5.24 14.09
CA GLY A 6 7.84 -6.16 13.12
C GLY A 6 9.30 -5.86 12.80
N ASN A 7 9.86 -6.62 11.87
CA ASN A 7 11.21 -6.42 11.36
C ASN A 7 11.29 -6.87 9.90
N TYR A 8 12.44 -6.62 9.28
CA TYR A 8 12.71 -7.01 7.90
C TYR A 8 12.43 -8.51 7.61
N TRP A 9 12.62 -9.38 8.61
CA TRP A 9 12.47 -10.83 8.45
C TRP A 9 11.01 -11.31 8.59
N ASN A 10 10.24 -10.72 9.48
CA ASN A 10 8.90 -11.22 9.82
C ASN A 10 7.78 -10.41 9.14
N GLY A 11 8.16 -9.39 8.36
CA GLY A 11 7.26 -8.38 7.86
C GLY A 11 6.87 -7.36 8.93
N TRP A 12 6.13 -6.35 8.52
CA TRP A 12 5.66 -5.26 9.39
C TRP A 12 4.16 -5.34 9.56
N LYS A 13 3.71 -5.19 10.79
CA LYS A 13 2.31 -5.06 11.15
C LYS A 13 2.08 -3.62 11.56
N VAL A 14 1.31 -2.89 10.77
CA VAL A 14 0.97 -1.50 11.06
C VAL A 14 -0.46 -1.46 11.58
N LYS A 15 -0.62 -1.04 12.84
CA LYS A 15 -1.93 -0.83 13.47
C LYS A 15 -2.20 0.66 13.55
N PHE A 16 -3.28 1.08 12.93
CA PHE A 16 -3.72 2.47 12.97
C PHE A 16 -4.71 2.68 14.12
N SER A 17 -4.67 3.89 14.68
CA SER A 17 -5.74 4.37 15.55
C SER A 17 -7.02 4.60 14.74
N ARG A 18 -8.11 4.91 15.45
CA ARG A 18 -9.40 5.19 14.82
C ARG A 18 -9.33 6.42 13.92
N SER A 19 -8.81 7.53 14.44
CA SER A 19 -8.68 8.79 13.69
C SER A 19 -7.80 8.62 12.46
N GLU A 20 -6.66 7.92 12.59
CA GLU A 20 -5.78 7.64 11.44
C GLU A 20 -6.47 6.76 10.39
N THR A 21 -7.36 5.86 10.80
CA THR A 21 -8.13 5.07 9.84
C THR A 21 -9.18 5.93 9.12
N GLU A 22 -9.78 6.92 9.79
CA GLU A 22 -10.69 7.90 9.17
C GLU A 22 -9.92 8.76 8.16
N ASP A 23 -8.74 9.26 8.52
CA ASP A 23 -7.87 10.04 7.63
C ASP A 23 -7.49 9.26 6.36
N ILE A 24 -7.14 7.97 6.49
CA ILE A 24 -6.83 7.09 5.35
C ILE A 24 -8.07 6.88 4.48
N ALA A 25 -9.25 6.73 5.08
CA ALA A 25 -10.48 6.54 4.33
C ALA A 25 -10.83 7.79 3.51
N ASP A 26 -10.58 8.97 4.07
CA ASP A 26 -10.81 10.26 3.42
C ASP A 26 -9.82 10.50 2.29
N ALA A 27 -8.54 10.23 2.54
CA ALA A 27 -7.51 10.25 1.51
C ALA A 27 -7.82 9.27 0.37
N SER A 28 -8.33 8.07 0.67
CA SER A 28 -8.70 7.06 -0.34
C SER A 28 -9.85 7.55 -1.21
N ASN A 29 -10.87 8.17 -0.63
CA ASN A 29 -11.98 8.75 -1.38
C ASN A 29 -11.51 9.93 -2.26
N ALA A 30 -10.68 10.83 -1.71
CA ALA A 30 -10.12 11.95 -2.46
C ALA A 30 -9.25 11.47 -3.64
N ALA A 31 -8.43 10.45 -3.42
CA ALA A 31 -7.65 9.81 -4.47
C ALA A 31 -8.53 9.14 -5.53
N GLY A 32 -9.67 8.55 -5.14
CA GLY A 32 -10.66 8.02 -6.06
C GLY A 32 -11.26 9.09 -6.98
N VAL A 33 -11.56 10.27 -6.43
CA VAL A 33 -12.01 11.42 -7.24
C VAL A 33 -10.89 11.91 -8.15
N ALA A 34 -9.66 12.00 -7.65
CA ALA A 34 -8.50 12.42 -8.44
C ALA A 34 -8.15 11.44 -9.57
N ALA A 35 -8.46 10.15 -9.40
CA ALA A 35 -8.25 9.14 -10.43
C ALA A 35 -9.10 9.41 -11.70
N ALA A 36 -10.14 10.24 -11.62
CA ALA A 36 -10.90 10.71 -12.78
C ALA A 36 -10.04 11.53 -13.77
N PHE A 37 -8.88 12.06 -13.35
CA PHE A 37 -7.96 12.82 -14.20
C PHE A 37 -6.89 11.95 -14.88
N ILE A 38 -6.93 10.62 -14.69
CA ILE A 38 -6.04 9.70 -15.42
C ILE A 38 -6.43 9.73 -16.91
N PRO A 39 -5.48 9.98 -17.85
CA PRO A 39 -5.78 10.10 -19.28
C PRO A 39 -6.40 8.85 -19.91
N ASP A 40 -6.06 7.67 -19.39
CA ASP A 40 -6.66 6.40 -19.81
C ASP A 40 -8.06 6.26 -19.19
N PRO A 41 -9.13 6.25 -20.00
CA PRO A 41 -10.50 6.25 -19.48
C PRO A 41 -10.92 4.91 -18.86
N ILE A 42 -10.26 3.80 -19.20
CA ILE A 42 -10.53 2.49 -18.60
C ILE A 42 -9.83 2.41 -17.25
N LEU A 43 -8.53 2.73 -17.23
CA LEU A 43 -7.73 2.74 -16.00
C LEU A 43 -8.31 3.73 -14.98
N SER A 44 -8.69 4.92 -15.43
CA SER A 44 -9.31 5.96 -14.60
C SER A 44 -10.54 5.42 -13.86
N LYS A 45 -11.47 4.78 -14.56
CA LYS A 45 -12.71 4.24 -13.96
C LYS A 45 -12.41 3.14 -12.96
N ILE A 46 -11.50 2.23 -13.29
CA ILE A 46 -11.13 1.11 -12.42
C ILE A 46 -10.50 1.63 -11.13
N VAL A 47 -9.53 2.55 -11.24
CA VAL A 47 -8.83 3.12 -10.08
C VAL A 47 -9.78 3.98 -9.24
N ALA A 48 -10.59 4.82 -9.88
CA ALA A 48 -11.59 5.65 -9.19
C ALA A 48 -12.60 4.81 -8.41
N ALA A 49 -13.16 3.78 -9.04
CA ALA A 49 -14.11 2.87 -8.39
C ALA A 49 -13.45 2.10 -7.23
N GLY A 50 -12.25 1.56 -7.44
CA GLY A 50 -11.53 0.79 -6.43
C GLY A 50 -11.21 1.61 -5.18
N LEU A 51 -10.66 2.81 -5.36
CA LEU A 51 -10.29 3.69 -4.25
C LEU A 51 -11.51 4.23 -3.49
N THR A 52 -12.58 4.58 -4.20
CA THR A 52 -13.83 5.06 -3.58
C THR A 52 -14.51 3.96 -2.76
N LEU A 53 -14.58 2.73 -3.30
CA LEU A 53 -15.14 1.58 -2.57
C LEU A 53 -14.30 1.24 -1.33
N ALA A 54 -12.97 1.29 -1.45
CA ALA A 54 -12.07 1.08 -0.32
C ALA A 54 -12.28 2.13 0.79
N GLY A 55 -12.35 3.42 0.44
CA GLY A 55 -12.60 4.50 1.39
C GLY A 55 -13.97 4.37 2.08
N LEU A 56 -15.04 4.05 1.34
CA LEU A 56 -16.36 3.77 1.91
C LEU A 56 -16.34 2.57 2.88
N GLY A 57 -15.65 1.49 2.49
CA GLY A 57 -15.48 0.30 3.32
C GLY A 57 -14.76 0.62 4.64
N LEU A 58 -13.65 1.35 4.56
CA LEU A 58 -12.88 1.80 5.72
C LEU A 58 -13.72 2.69 6.65
N ARG A 59 -14.45 3.69 6.11
CA ARG A 59 -15.37 4.52 6.91
C ARG A 59 -16.45 3.70 7.61
N ARG A 60 -17.00 2.68 6.94
CA ARG A 60 -18.00 1.78 7.57
C ARG A 60 -17.37 0.95 8.68
N ALA A 61 -16.19 0.39 8.46
CA ALA A 61 -15.45 -0.37 9.46
C ALA A 61 -15.15 0.48 10.70
N VAL A 62 -14.70 1.73 10.51
CA VAL A 62 -14.45 2.65 11.61
C VAL A 62 -15.72 3.02 12.39
N ARG A 63 -16.83 3.29 11.70
CA ARG A 63 -18.12 3.55 12.36
C ARG A 63 -18.55 2.38 13.27
N ASN A 64 -18.18 1.16 12.89
CA ASN A 64 -18.43 -0.06 13.67
C ASN A 64 -17.37 -0.31 14.76
N GLY A 65 -16.46 0.65 15.03
CA GLY A 65 -15.41 0.53 16.04
C GLY A 65 -14.19 -0.30 15.62
N GLN A 66 -14.11 -0.73 14.35
CA GLN A 66 -12.96 -1.47 13.84
C GLN A 66 -11.79 -0.53 13.57
N ARG A 67 -10.58 -1.09 13.57
CA ARG A 67 -9.33 -0.37 13.28
C ARG A 67 -8.64 -1.03 12.11
N LEU A 68 -8.00 -0.23 11.26
CA LEU A 68 -7.21 -0.76 10.17
C LEU A 68 -5.93 -1.41 10.70
N ARG A 69 -5.64 -2.61 10.19
CA ARG A 69 -4.38 -3.29 10.36
C ARG A 69 -3.87 -3.73 9.00
N LEU A 70 -2.63 -3.35 8.68
CA LEU A 70 -1.92 -3.80 7.50
C LEU A 70 -0.81 -4.77 7.92
N ASP A 71 -0.79 -5.96 7.32
CA ASP A 71 0.30 -6.91 7.45
C ASP A 71 1.11 -6.87 6.13
N ILE A 72 2.29 -6.27 6.17
CA ILE A 72 3.21 -6.10 5.04
C ILE A 72 4.25 -7.23 5.11
N LYS A 73 4.32 -8.07 4.08
CA LYS A 73 5.34 -9.11 3.94
C LYS A 73 6.14 -8.91 2.67
N LEU A 74 7.45 -9.13 2.74
CA LEU A 74 8.29 -9.20 1.55
C LEU A 74 7.85 -10.40 0.70
N HIS A 75 7.57 -10.16 -0.57
CA HIS A 75 7.11 -11.19 -1.50
C HIS A 75 8.16 -12.28 -1.73
N SER A 76 9.45 -11.96 -1.60
CA SER A 76 10.51 -12.96 -1.44
C SER A 76 11.73 -12.36 -0.74
N MET A 77 12.42 -13.19 0.04
CA MET A 77 13.73 -12.87 0.61
C MET A 77 14.84 -13.38 -0.31
N PRO A 78 16.01 -12.72 -0.33
CA PRO A 78 17.20 -13.35 -0.89
C PRO A 78 17.53 -14.60 -0.06
N THR A 79 17.81 -15.72 -0.74
CA THR A 79 18.13 -16.99 -0.09
C THR A 79 19.51 -17.00 0.59
N THR A 80 20.35 -16.00 0.30
CA THR A 80 21.70 -15.85 0.83
C THR A 80 22.00 -14.38 1.17
N TRP A 81 22.81 -14.14 2.20
CA TRP A 81 23.28 -12.80 2.59
C TRP A 81 24.81 -12.69 2.46
N PRO A 82 25.34 -11.63 1.82
CA PRO A 82 24.60 -10.54 1.17
C PRO A 82 23.84 -11.01 -0.10
N PRO A 83 22.71 -10.35 -0.46
CA PRO A 83 21.95 -10.69 -1.66
C PRO A 83 22.82 -10.59 -2.91
N SER A 84 22.62 -11.52 -3.86
CA SER A 84 23.38 -11.47 -5.11
C SER A 84 23.05 -10.21 -5.92
N MET A 85 24.03 -9.75 -6.70
CA MET A 85 23.86 -8.59 -7.56
C MET A 85 22.69 -8.79 -8.56
N SER A 86 22.51 -10.02 -9.06
CA SER A 86 21.36 -10.38 -9.90
C SER A 86 20.00 -10.20 -9.20
N TRP A 87 19.88 -10.59 -7.93
CA TRP A 87 18.66 -10.41 -7.14
C TRP A 87 18.33 -8.91 -6.96
N LEU A 88 19.36 -8.08 -6.78
CA LEU A 88 19.20 -6.62 -6.69
C LEU A 88 18.76 -6.02 -8.03
N HIS A 89 19.33 -6.46 -9.16
CA HIS A 89 18.96 -5.97 -10.49
C HIS A 89 17.50 -6.30 -10.86
N ASP A 90 17.04 -7.53 -10.61
CA ASP A 90 15.69 -7.96 -10.96
C ASP A 90 14.59 -7.26 -10.16
N ARG A 91 14.90 -6.75 -8.96
CA ARG A 91 13.90 -6.12 -8.08
C ARG A 91 14.04 -4.64 -7.84
N ALA A 92 15.25 -4.08 -7.90
CA ALA A 92 15.45 -2.64 -7.75
C ALA A 92 15.13 -1.87 -9.04
N GLY A 93 14.88 -2.55 -10.16
CA GLY A 93 14.64 -1.91 -11.46
C GLY A 93 15.87 -1.16 -11.99
N ILE A 94 17.03 -1.35 -11.37
CA ILE A 94 18.30 -0.74 -11.77
C ILE A 94 18.83 -1.58 -12.93
N LYS A 95 18.40 -1.25 -14.15
CA LYS A 95 19.08 -1.72 -15.35
C LYS A 95 20.44 -1.01 -15.41
N PRO A 96 21.57 -1.72 -15.42
CA PRO A 96 22.84 -1.08 -15.74
C PRO A 96 22.76 -0.63 -17.20
N SER A 97 22.73 0.68 -17.44
CA SER A 97 23.05 1.23 -18.75
C SER A 97 24.57 1.15 -18.90
N LEU A 98 25.03 0.21 -19.72
CA LEU A 98 26.42 0.21 -20.19
C LEU A 98 26.58 1.40 -21.15
N TYR A 99 27.51 2.29 -20.82
CA TYR A 99 28.23 3.11 -21.79
C TYR A 99 29.55 2.40 -22.11
#